data_AF-A0A074JTS4-F1
#
_entry.id   AF-A0A074JTS4-F1
#
_cell.length_a   1.000
_cell.length_b   1.000
_cell.length_c   1.000
_cell.angle_alpha   90.00
_cell.angle_beta   90.00
_cell.angle_gamma   90.00
#
_symmetry.space_group_name_H-M   'P 1'
#
loop_
_entity.id
_entity.type
_entity.pdbx_description
1 polymer ?
#
loop_
_entity_poly.entity_id
_entity_poly.type
_entity_poly.pdbx_seq_one_letter_code
_entity_poly.pdbx_strand_id
1 'polypeptide(L)'
;MRFTSFLVGLAVFVTLQTVVTVFSGQTFWVVVGGDLVTIFLAQLIYLIVIAAMTAKESRSRAPRKPTADPNADNPQFANRAALSNQNSQSK
;
A
#
# COMPACT_ATOMS: atom_id res chain seq x y z
N MET A 1 7.92 14.80 -0.79
CA MET A 1 7.57 15.56 -2.01
C MET A 1 6.14 15.32 -2.49
N ARG A 2 5.66 14.07 -2.67
CA ARG A 2 4.28 13.79 -3.17
C ARG A 2 3.15 14.34 -2.31
N PHE A 3 3.29 14.32 -0.99
CA PHE A 3 2.29 14.86 -0.05
C PHE A 3 2.18 16.38 -0.12
N THR A 4 3.30 17.09 -0.22
CA THR A 4 3.33 18.56 -0.31
C THR A 4 2.65 19.05 -1.59
N SER A 5 2.87 18.39 -2.73
CA SER A 5 2.19 18.72 -3.98
C SER A 5 0.67 18.50 -3.89
N PHE A 6 0.23 17.47 -3.16
CA PHE A 6 -1.18 17.23 -2.89
C PHE A 6 -1.80 18.34 -2.02
N LEU A 7 -1.11 18.79 -0.96
CA LEU A 7 -1.58 19.89 -0.12
C LEU A 7 -1.71 21.20 -0.90
N VAL A 8 -0.74 21.50 -1.78
CA VAL A 8 -0.79 22.69 -2.65
C VAL A 8 -1.99 22.60 -3.60
N GLY A 9 -2.21 21.45 -4.23
CA GLY A 9 -3.38 21.24 -5.09
C GLY A 9 -4.70 21.39 -4.34
N LEU A 10 -4.78 20.85 -3.12
CA LEU A 10 -5.96 20.98 -2.27
C LEU A 10 -6.23 22.44 -1.88
N ALA A 11 -5.18 23.18 -1.49
CA ALA A 11 -5.30 24.60 -1.15
C ALA A 11 -5.77 25.44 -2.34
N VAL A 12 -5.24 25.20 -3.54
CA VAL A 12 -5.67 25.88 -4.76
C VAL A 12 -7.14 25.55 -5.06
N PHE A 13 -7.52 24.28 -4.97
CA PHE A 13 -8.90 23.84 -5.22
C PHE A 13 -9.90 24.49 -4.26
N VAL A 14 -9.62 24.46 -2.95
CA VAL A 14 -10.47 25.08 -1.92
C VAL A 14 -10.57 26.57 -2.18
N THR A 15 -9.46 27.26 -2.47
CA THR A 15 -9.48 28.71 -2.76
C THR A 15 -10.37 29.03 -3.97
N LEU A 16 -10.26 28.24 -5.04
CA LEU A 16 -11.09 28.41 -6.25
C LEU A 16 -12.57 28.14 -5.96
N GLN A 17 -12.87 27.08 -5.20
CA GLN A 17 -14.21 26.75 -4.74
C GLN A 17 -14.80 27.92 -3.92
N THR A 18 -14.07 28.43 -2.93
CA THR A 18 -14.49 29.57 -2.11
C THR A 18 -14.80 30.79 -2.99
N VAL A 19 -13.92 31.13 -3.93
CA VAL A 19 -14.12 32.26 -4.86
C VAL A 19 -15.41 32.09 -5.66
N VAL A 20 -15.62 30.95 -6.32
CA VAL A 20 -16.84 30.66 -7.10
C VAL A 20 -18.09 30.73 -6.22
N THR A 21 -18.00 30.24 -4.99
CA THR A 21 -19.13 30.18 -4.06
C THR A 21 -19.49 31.59 -3.55
N VAL A 22 -18.50 32.44 -3.27
CA VAL A 22 -18.74 33.86 -2.92
C VAL A 22 -19.36 34.62 -4.10
N PHE A 23 -18.85 34.45 -5.31
CA PHE A 23 -19.40 35.11 -6.51
C PHE A 23 -20.80 34.64 -6.89
N SER A 24 -21.20 33.42 -6.48
CA SER A 24 -22.56 32.90 -6.69
C SER A 24 -23.57 33.35 -5.62
N GLY A 25 -23.17 34.20 -4.66
CA GLY A 25 -24.06 34.74 -3.63
C GLY A 25 -24.48 33.72 -2.57
N GLN A 26 -23.76 32.62 -2.45
CA GLN A 26 -24.04 31.56 -1.47
C GLN A 26 -23.76 32.01 -0.04
N THR A 27 -24.52 31.45 0.90
CA THR A 27 -24.38 31.78 2.32
C THR A 27 -23.08 31.21 2.90
N PHE A 28 -22.47 31.91 3.86
CA PHE A 28 -21.23 31.50 4.52
C PHE A 28 -21.23 30.02 4.96
N TRP A 29 -22.33 29.53 5.53
CA TRP A 29 -22.47 28.15 5.96
C TRP A 29 -22.36 27.12 4.83
N VAL A 30 -22.77 27.47 3.61
CA VAL A 30 -22.67 26.61 2.44
C VAL A 30 -21.22 26.52 1.97
N VAL A 31 -20.49 27.64 2.01
CA VAL A 31 -19.05 27.67 1.70
C VAL A 31 -18.28 26.78 2.67
N VAL A 32 -18.46 27.01 3.98
CA VAL A 32 -17.78 26.24 5.04
C VAL A 32 -18.16 24.77 4.98
N GLY A 33 -19.44 24.46 4.80
CA GLY A 33 -19.91 23.08 4.65
C GLY A 33 -19.29 22.39 3.44
N GLY A 34 -19.23 23.08 2.30
CA GLY A 34 -18.59 22.58 1.09
C GLY A 34 -17.10 22.29 1.28
N ASP A 35 -16.37 23.21 1.91
CA ASP A 35 -14.93 23.03 2.16
C ASP A 35 -14.65 21.84 3.09
N LEU A 36 -15.46 21.65 4.13
CA LEU A 36 -15.33 20.48 5.03
C LEU A 36 -15.61 19.16 4.30
N VAL A 37 -16.63 19.12 3.45
CA VAL A 37 -16.95 17.94 2.63
C VAL A 37 -15.81 17.64 1.67
N THR A 38 -15.27 18.65 0.99
CA THR A 38 -14.13 18.51 0.08
C THR A 38 -12.90 17.95 0.80
N ILE A 39 -12.57 18.47 1.99
CA ILE A 39 -11.43 17.99 2.78
C ILE A 39 -11.65 16.52 3.19
N PHE A 40 -12.85 16.17 3.63
CA PHE A 40 -13.18 14.79 4.01
C PHE A 40 -13.07 13.83 2.82
N LEU A 41 -13.60 14.20 1.66
CA LEU A 41 -13.48 13.43 0.41
C LEU A 41 -12.03 13.27 -0.02
N ALA A 42 -11.24 14.33 0.04
CA ALA A 42 -9.82 14.29 -0.29
C ALA A 42 -9.06 13.32 0.62
N GLN A 43 -9.37 13.31 1.92
CA GLN A 43 -8.80 12.37 2.89
C GLN A 43 -9.22 10.93 2.59
N LEU A 44 -10.51 10.71 2.29
CA LEU A 44 -11.02 9.38 1.95
C LEU A 44 -10.33 8.82 0.69
N ILE A 45 -10.21 9.63 -0.36
CA ILE A 45 -9.53 9.26 -1.60
C ILE A 45 -8.06 8.96 -1.32
N TYR A 46 -7.38 9.78 -0.52
CA TYR A 46 -5.98 9.55 -0.15
C TYR A 46 -5.79 8.19 0.54
N LEU A 47 -6.67 7.84 1.48
CA LEU A 47 -6.66 6.54 2.16
C LEU A 47 -6.94 5.39 1.20
N ILE A 48 -7.91 5.52 0.29
CA ILE A 48 -8.21 4.52 -0.74
C ILE A 48 -7.00 4.28 -1.63
N VAL A 49 -6.33 5.35 -2.07
CA VAL A 49 -5.15 5.27 -2.93
C VAL A 49 -4.00 4.56 -2.22
N ILE A 50 -3.75 4.88 -0.94
CA ILE A 50 -2.78 4.16 -0.13
C ILE A 50 -3.18 2.69 0.00
N ALA A 51 -4.40 2.39 0.41
CA ALA A 51 -4.89 1.03 0.56
C ALA A 51 -4.77 0.21 -0.74
N ALA A 52 -5.08 0.82 -1.89
CA ALA A 52 -4.94 0.20 -3.20
C ALA A 52 -3.47 -0.05 -3.57
N MET A 53 -2.56 0.88 -3.25
CA MET A 53 -1.12 0.64 -3.40
C MET A 53 -0.65 -0.51 -2.52
N THR A 54 -1.03 -0.53 -1.24
CA THR A 54 -0.68 -1.61 -0.30
C THR A 54 -1.26 -2.96 -0.73
N ALA A 55 -2.49 -2.98 -1.25
CA ALA A 55 -3.13 -4.18 -1.78
C ALA A 55 -2.47 -4.70 -3.07
N LYS A 56 -1.99 -3.79 -3.93
CA LYS A 56 -1.22 -4.15 -5.11
C LYS A 56 0.13 -4.75 -4.71
N GLU A 57 0.75 -4.21 -3.67
CA GLU A 57 2.03 -4.68 -3.14
C GLU A 57 1.89 -6.04 -2.45
N SER A 58 0.80 -6.27 -1.69
CA SER A 58 0.51 -7.58 -1.09
C SER A 58 0.15 -8.66 -2.13
N ARG A 59 -0.54 -8.29 -3.22
CA ARG A 59 -0.82 -9.22 -4.34
C ARG A 59 0.44 -9.56 -5.14
N SER A 60 1.37 -8.62 -5.31
CA SER A 60 2.69 -8.88 -5.91
C SER A 60 3.60 -9.71 -5.00
N ARG A 61 3.38 -9.62 -3.69
CA ARG A 61 4.06 -10.40 -2.65
C ARG A 61 3.21 -11.59 -2.21
N ALA A 62 2.44 -12.18 -3.14
CA ALA A 62 1.93 -13.52 -2.94
C ALA A 62 3.12 -14.41 -2.51
N PRO A 63 3.00 -15.18 -1.42
CA PRO A 63 4.10 -16.01 -0.95
C PRO A 63 4.54 -16.88 -2.12
N ARG A 64 5.81 -16.82 -2.50
CA ARG A 64 6.38 -17.88 -3.34
C ARG A 64 6.04 -19.16 -2.59
N LYS A 65 5.18 -19.99 -3.21
CA LYS A 65 4.87 -21.36 -2.81
C LYS A 65 6.18 -21.96 -2.27
N PRO A 66 6.21 -22.61 -1.08
CA PRO A 66 7.39 -23.35 -0.68
C PRO A 66 7.75 -24.23 -1.87
N THR A 67 8.88 -23.93 -2.49
CA THR A 67 9.35 -24.70 -3.63
C THR A 67 9.69 -26.03 -2.96
N ALA A 68 8.77 -26.99 -3.05
CA ALA A 68 9.04 -28.34 -2.61
C ALA A 68 10.32 -28.72 -3.33
N ASP A 69 11.41 -28.82 -2.57
CA ASP A 69 12.70 -29.18 -3.10
C ASP A 69 12.49 -30.52 -3.81
N PRO A 70 12.67 -30.60 -5.15
CA PRO A 70 12.42 -31.84 -5.88
C PRO A 70 13.35 -32.97 -5.44
N ASN A 71 14.38 -32.69 -4.63
CA ASN A 71 15.24 -33.68 -4.01
C ASN A 71 14.87 -34.09 -2.59
N ALA A 72 13.80 -33.54 -1.99
CA ALA A 72 13.36 -33.94 -0.65
C ALA A 72 12.98 -35.43 -0.57
N ASP A 73 12.48 -35.99 -1.67
CA ASP A 73 12.10 -37.42 -1.77
C ASP A 73 13.17 -38.28 -2.46
N ASN A 74 14.35 -37.72 -2.75
CA ASN A 74 15.40 -38.48 -3.45
C ASN A 74 16.22 -39.32 -2.43
N PRO A 75 16.10 -40.67 -2.46
CA PRO A 75 16.76 -41.55 -1.50
C PRO A 75 18.29 -41.47 -1.56
N GLN A 76 18.87 -40.96 -2.66
CA GLN A 76 20.31 -40.74 -2.77
C GLN A 76 20.81 -39.61 -1.86
N PHE A 77 20.01 -38.56 -1.64
CA PHE A 77 20.39 -37.46 -0.74
C PHE A 77 20.28 -37.88 0.73
N ALA A 78 19.27 -38.66 1.09
CA ALA A 78 19.15 -39.25 2.42
C ALA A 78 20.33 -40.17 2.76
N ASN A 79 20.75 -41.02 1.82
CA ASN A 79 21.91 -41.90 2.02
C ASN A 79 23.22 -41.12 2.15
N ARG A 80 23.39 -40.02 1.41
CA ARG A 80 24.60 -39.18 1.51
C ARG A 80 24.71 -38.51 2.88
N ALA A 81 23.59 -38.03 3.44
CA ALA A 81 23.55 -37.44 4.77
C ALA A 81 23.82 -38.48 5.88
N ALA A 82 23.34 -39.71 5.72
CA ALA A 82 23.62 -40.79 6.66
C ALA A 82 25.12 -41.19 6.66
N LEU A 83 25.74 -41.28 5.48
CA LEU A 83 27.16 -41.60 5.31
C LEU A 83 28.09 -40.52 5.86
N SER A 84 27.76 -39.24 5.67
CA SER A 84 28.56 -38.14 6.25
C SER A 84 28.47 -38.11 7.78
N ASN A 85 27.33 -38.51 8.35
CA ASN A 85 27.14 -38.54 9.79
C ASN A 85 27.89 -39.70 10.45
N GLN A 86 27.96 -40.88 9.82
CA GLN A 86 28.81 -41.98 10.29
C GLN A 86 30.30 -41.61 10.29
N ASN A 87 30.76 -40.92 9.25
CA ASN A 87 32.17 -40.51 9.17
C ASN A 87 32.54 -39.41 10.19
N SER A 88 31.54 -38.69 10.72
CA SER A 88 31.73 -37.65 11.72
C SER A 88 31.72 -38.18 13.16
N GLN A 89 31.19 -39.38 13.41
CA GLN A 89 31.21 -40.04 14.73
C GLN A 89 32.42 -40.98 14.94
N SER A 90 33.25 -41.19 13.92
CA SER A 90 34.42 -42.07 13.96
C SER A 90 35.74 -41.33 14.31
N LYS A 91 35.69 -40.13 14.90
CA LYS A 91 36.87 -39.36 15.30
C LYS A 91 36.95 -39.15 16.80
#